data_AF-A0A367KQ35-F1
#
_entry.id   AF-A0A367KQ35-F1
#
_cell.length_a   1.000
_cell.length_b   1.000
_cell.length_c   1.000
_cell.angle_alpha   90.00
_cell.angle_beta   90.00
_cell.angle_gamma   90.00
#
_symmetry.space_group_name_H-M   'P 1'
#
loop_
_entity.id
_entity.type
_entity.pdbx_description
1 polymer ?
#
loop_
_entity_poly.entity_id
_entity_poly.type
_entity_poly.pdbx_seq_one_letter_code
_entity_poly.pdbx_strand_id
1 'polypeptide(L)'
;MEQANETVAHLRNEIKTLKTSNLGLVQQIDSYEKLALNNKQTEETLKIQILDLQQELNQLKKSEKNTKIKYNRLNTSFETLQLTHEALVKEHDAMLSKKETQLVPAKSFSDQNKNTCLDMILPEPIPNTKRPTKVPAEDKINATDTRVLNRRLRRVFDMSELSDLSNSILSTILVELSNYRTQFDWVHDTPYFYPLVASIQQLLTEISTMRMTLNDLQADYVRRIERLTTSHTVYTSMVANYNIKHRIPKEFPPRIRKRSVENKASFMQGLMSFFNV
;
A
#
# COMPACT_ATOMS: atom_id res chain seq x y z
N MET A 1 68.73 -55.06 24.02
CA MET A 1 68.43 -53.89 24.88
C MET A 1 68.17 -52.65 24.02
N GLU A 2 69.06 -52.28 23.10
CA GLU A 2 68.91 -51.09 22.24
C GLU A 2 67.66 -51.13 21.33
N GLN A 3 67.46 -52.22 20.58
CA GLN A 3 66.25 -52.39 19.74
C GLN A 3 64.93 -52.30 20.53
N ALA A 4 64.92 -52.78 21.77
CA ALA A 4 63.74 -52.69 22.64
C ALA A 4 63.46 -51.23 23.05
N ASN A 5 64.50 -50.44 23.33
CA ASN A 5 64.37 -49.03 23.66
C ASN A 5 63.89 -48.19 22.47
N GLU A 6 64.38 -48.48 21.26
CA GLU A 6 63.92 -47.83 20.02
C GLU A 6 62.43 -48.12 19.76
N THR A 7 62.02 -49.38 19.94
CA THR A 7 60.62 -49.80 19.79
C THR A 7 59.72 -49.08 20.79
N VAL A 8 60.15 -48.97 22.06
CA VAL A 8 59.40 -48.24 23.09
C VAL A 8 59.30 -46.75 22.76
N ALA A 9 60.37 -46.13 22.25
CA ALA A 9 60.35 -44.72 21.85
C ALA A 9 59.39 -44.47 20.66
N HIS A 10 59.40 -45.37 19.66
CA HIS A 10 58.48 -45.31 18.53
C HIS A 10 57.02 -45.40 19.00
N LEU A 11 56.67 -46.41 19.80
CA LEU A 11 55.31 -46.59 20.33
C LEU A 11 54.85 -45.39 21.17
N ARG A 12 55.75 -44.77 21.96
CA ARG A 12 55.42 -43.55 22.72
C ARG A 12 55.07 -42.38 21.80
N ASN A 13 55.81 -42.19 20.70
CA ASN A 13 55.53 -41.13 19.73
C ASN A 13 54.22 -41.37 18.98
N GLU A 14 53.94 -42.63 18.62
CA GLU A 14 52.69 -43.03 17.99
C GLU A 14 51.49 -42.77 18.91
N ILE A 15 51.57 -43.21 20.17
CA ILE A 15 50.55 -42.93 21.20
C ILE A 15 50.32 -41.42 21.36
N LYS A 16 51.40 -40.62 21.38
CA LYS A 16 51.29 -39.16 21.49
C LYS A 16 50.55 -38.56 20.29
N THR A 17 50.89 -39.00 19.09
CA THR A 17 50.27 -38.54 17.83
C THR A 17 48.80 -38.91 17.77
N LEU A 18 48.47 -40.15 18.13
CA LEU A 18 47.09 -40.63 18.22
C LEU A 18 46.30 -39.82 19.26
N LYS A 19 46.87 -39.53 20.43
CA LYS A 19 46.22 -38.72 21.46
C LYS A 19 45.91 -37.30 20.98
N THR A 20 46.85 -36.65 20.28
CA THR A 20 46.61 -35.31 19.71
C THR A 20 45.57 -35.32 18.60
N SER A 21 45.59 -36.34 17.74
CA SER A 21 44.59 -36.51 16.67
C SER A 21 43.19 -36.72 17.25
N ASN A 22 43.06 -37.63 18.23
CA ASN A 22 41.80 -37.90 18.90
C ASN A 22 41.25 -36.67 19.63
N LEU A 23 42.10 -35.85 20.25
CA LEU A 23 41.66 -34.60 20.86
C LEU A 23 41.09 -33.62 19.83
N GLY A 24 41.71 -33.53 18.65
CA GLY A 24 41.20 -32.72 17.54
C GLY A 24 39.84 -33.20 17.03
N LEU A 25 39.66 -34.52 16.90
CA LEU A 25 38.38 -35.12 16.51
C LEU A 25 37.27 -34.84 17.54
N VAL A 26 37.57 -34.93 18.84
CA VAL A 26 36.60 -34.61 19.90
C VAL A 26 36.14 -33.15 19.81
N GLN A 27 37.07 -32.21 19.64
CA GLN A 27 36.72 -30.79 19.46
C GLN A 27 35.86 -30.55 18.22
N GLN A 28 36.13 -31.27 17.14
CA GLN A 28 35.34 -31.19 15.91
C GLN A 28 33.92 -31.74 16.13
N ILE A 29 33.77 -32.85 16.86
CA ILE A 29 32.47 -33.41 17.24
C ILE A 29 31.68 -32.40 18.08
N ASP A 30 32.27 -31.82 19.12
CA ASP A 30 31.62 -30.80 19.96
C ASP A 30 31.13 -29.59 19.14
N SER A 31 31.91 -29.19 18.12
CA SER A 31 31.53 -28.12 17.20
C SER A 31 30.33 -28.51 16.34
N TYR A 32 30.28 -29.75 15.84
CA TYR A 32 29.15 -30.23 15.05
C TYR A 32 27.88 -30.39 15.88
N GLU A 33 27.99 -30.85 17.13
CA GLU A 33 26.84 -30.94 18.05
C GLU A 33 26.22 -29.57 18.33
N LYS A 34 27.06 -28.55 18.60
CA LYS A 34 26.58 -27.16 18.76
C LYS A 34 25.89 -26.63 17.51
N LEU A 35 26.47 -26.89 16.34
CA LEU A 35 25.87 -26.49 15.06
C LEU A 35 24.52 -27.19 14.83
N ALA A 36 24.43 -28.50 15.12
CA ALA A 36 23.20 -29.27 14.99
C ALA A 36 22.10 -28.75 15.93
N LEU A 37 22.44 -28.40 17.18
CA LEU A 37 21.50 -27.81 18.13
C LEU A 37 21.00 -26.44 17.66
N ASN A 38 21.89 -25.57 17.19
CA ASN A 38 21.51 -24.27 16.64
C ASN A 38 20.60 -24.42 15.42
N ASN A 39 20.93 -25.34 14.51
CA ASN A 39 20.10 -25.62 13.33
C ASN A 39 18.70 -26.09 13.73
N LYS A 40 18.59 -26.96 14.73
CA LYS A 40 17.30 -27.41 15.26
C LYS A 40 16.46 -26.25 15.81
N GLN A 41 17.07 -25.34 16.58
CA GLN A 41 16.38 -24.14 17.09
C GLN A 41 15.93 -23.20 15.97
N THR A 42 16.77 -23.01 14.95
CA THR A 42 16.38 -22.21 13.77
C THR A 42 15.24 -22.85 12.99
N GLU A 43 15.22 -24.18 12.86
CA GLU A 43 14.14 -24.92 12.21
C GLU A 43 12.82 -24.75 12.96
N GLU A 44 12.84 -24.86 14.29
CA GLU A 44 11.66 -24.63 15.14
C GLU A 44 11.15 -23.20 15.02
N THR A 45 12.04 -22.21 14.98
CA THR A 45 11.70 -20.80 14.78
C THR A 45 11.04 -20.57 13.42
N LEU A 46 11.60 -21.15 12.35
CA LEU A 46 11.03 -21.05 11.00
C LEU A 46 9.66 -21.73 10.90
N LYS A 47 9.45 -22.87 11.58
CA LYS A 47 8.14 -23.53 11.64
C LYS A 47 7.07 -22.63 12.26
N ILE A 48 7.39 -21.93 13.35
CA ILE A 48 6.48 -20.97 13.99
C ILE A 48 6.14 -19.84 13.01
N GLN A 49 7.15 -19.23 12.37
CA GLN A 49 6.94 -18.15 11.39
C GLN A 49 6.06 -18.59 10.20
N ILE A 50 6.24 -19.83 9.71
CA ILE A 50 5.39 -20.37 8.65
C ILE A 50 3.94 -20.48 9.10
N LEU A 51 3.67 -20.93 10.34
CA LEU A 51 2.32 -21.03 10.89
C LEU A 51 1.67 -19.65 11.02
N ASP A 52 2.40 -18.66 11.54
CA ASP A 52 1.91 -17.28 11.66
C ASP A 52 1.55 -16.69 10.29
N LEU A 53 2.41 -16.85 9.29
CA LEU A 53 2.16 -16.41 7.92
C LEU A 53 0.96 -17.12 7.28
N GLN A 54 0.75 -18.40 7.57
CA GLN A 54 -0.43 -19.14 7.11
C GLN A 54 -1.72 -18.61 7.74
N GLN A 55 -1.72 -18.31 9.04
CA GLN A 55 -2.86 -17.72 9.73
C GLN A 55 -3.20 -16.35 9.14
N GLU A 56 -2.19 -15.52 8.92
CA GLU A 56 -2.35 -14.20 8.32
C GLU A 56 -2.89 -14.26 6.89
N LEU A 57 -2.37 -15.16 6.06
CA LEU A 57 -2.86 -15.38 4.69
C LEU A 57 -4.34 -15.78 4.68
N ASN A 58 -4.78 -16.58 5.66
CA ASN A 58 -6.19 -16.94 5.81
C ASN A 58 -7.06 -15.73 6.22
N GLN A 59 -6.55 -14.85 7.09
CA GLN A 59 -7.25 -13.60 7.44
C GLN A 59 -7.38 -12.68 6.23
N LEU A 60 -6.32 -12.51 5.44
CA LEU A 60 -6.35 -11.71 4.20
C LEU A 60 -7.35 -12.26 3.19
N LYS A 61 -7.40 -13.58 2.98
CA LYS A 61 -8.41 -14.22 2.11
C LYS A 61 -9.85 -13.96 2.58
N LYS A 62 -10.09 -13.95 3.89
CA LYS A 62 -11.41 -13.61 4.46
C LYS A 62 -11.76 -12.14 4.22
N SER A 63 -10.79 -11.25 4.41
CA SER A 63 -10.95 -9.82 4.15
C SER A 63 -11.25 -9.54 2.67
N GLU A 64 -10.50 -10.17 1.76
CA GLU A 64 -10.72 -10.07 0.31
C GLU A 64 -12.14 -10.49 -0.10
N LYS A 65 -12.62 -11.63 0.41
CA LYS A 65 -14.00 -12.08 0.19
C LYS A 65 -15.02 -11.04 0.67
N ASN A 66 -14.81 -10.45 1.85
CA ASN A 66 -15.70 -9.42 2.38
C ASN A 66 -15.71 -8.16 1.49
N THR A 67 -14.54 -7.70 1.04
CA THR A 67 -14.43 -6.56 0.13
C THR A 67 -15.11 -6.85 -1.21
N LYS A 68 -14.97 -8.07 -1.75
CA LYS A 68 -15.66 -8.50 -2.96
C LYS A 68 -17.19 -8.48 -2.80
N ILE A 69 -17.70 -8.91 -1.66
CA ILE A 69 -19.14 -8.83 -1.35
C ILE A 69 -19.60 -7.37 -1.31
N LYS A 70 -18.84 -6.48 -0.65
CA LYS A 70 -19.15 -5.04 -0.59
C LYS A 70 -19.17 -4.41 -1.99
N TYR A 71 -18.16 -4.72 -2.82
CA TYR A 71 -18.10 -4.25 -4.20
C TYR A 71 -19.33 -4.69 -5.01
N ASN A 72 -19.72 -5.96 -4.92
CA ASN A 72 -20.89 -6.47 -5.64
C ASN A 72 -22.18 -5.76 -5.20
N ARG A 73 -22.34 -5.49 -3.89
CA ARG A 73 -23.49 -4.73 -3.37
C ARG A 73 -23.54 -3.31 -3.93
N LEU A 74 -22.39 -2.62 -3.93
CA LEU A 74 -22.28 -1.28 -4.51
C LEU A 74 -22.64 -1.30 -5.99
N ASN A 75 -22.15 -2.29 -6.75
CA ASN A 75 -22.43 -2.40 -8.17
C ASN A 75 -23.92 -2.59 -8.45
N THR A 76 -24.61 -3.47 -7.70
CA THR A 76 -26.06 -3.64 -7.81
C THR A 76 -26.82 -2.35 -7.43
N SER A 77 -26.36 -1.63 -6.40
CA SER A 77 -26.95 -0.34 -6.02
C SER A 77 -26.78 0.71 -7.13
N PHE A 78 -25.61 0.76 -7.77
CA PHE A 78 -25.32 1.63 -8.89
C PHE A 78 -26.19 1.31 -10.11
N GLU A 79 -26.33 0.03 -10.49
CA GLU A 79 -27.21 -0.40 -11.57
C GLU A 79 -28.67 -0.01 -11.30
N THR A 80 -29.13 -0.19 -10.05
CA THR A 80 -30.48 0.22 -9.63
C THR A 80 -30.66 1.74 -9.75
N LEU A 81 -29.68 2.51 -9.28
CA LEU A 81 -29.70 3.97 -9.38
C LEU A 81 -29.77 4.42 -10.84
N GLN A 82 -28.97 3.82 -11.71
CA GLN A 82 -28.98 4.11 -13.15
C GLN A 82 -30.36 3.88 -13.77
N LEU A 83 -30.99 2.73 -13.48
CA LEU A 83 -32.35 2.43 -13.95
C LEU A 83 -33.38 3.45 -13.44
N THR A 84 -33.30 3.85 -12.16
CA THR A 84 -34.22 4.87 -11.61
C THR A 84 -34.00 6.26 -12.23
N HIS A 85 -32.75 6.62 -12.53
CA HIS A 85 -32.43 7.88 -13.20
C HIS A 85 -33.00 7.90 -14.62
N GLU A 86 -32.80 6.84 -15.40
CA GLU A 86 -33.37 6.70 -16.74
C GLU A 86 -34.91 6.78 -16.74
N ALA A 87 -35.57 6.21 -15.73
CA ALA A 87 -37.02 6.30 -15.56
C ALA A 87 -37.48 7.75 -15.29
N LEU A 88 -36.80 8.47 -14.41
CA LEU A 88 -37.10 9.87 -14.11
C LEU A 88 -36.88 10.81 -15.30
N VAL A 89 -35.83 10.58 -16.09
CA VAL A 89 -35.59 11.34 -17.33
C VAL A 89 -36.76 11.15 -18.30
N LYS A 90 -37.23 9.91 -18.49
CA LYS A 90 -38.41 9.62 -19.35
C LYS A 90 -39.69 10.29 -18.83
N GLU A 91 -39.90 10.31 -17.52
CA GLU A 91 -41.06 10.98 -16.91
C GLU A 91 -41.00 12.50 -17.11
N HIS A 92 -39.82 13.10 -16.94
CA HIS A 92 -39.59 14.52 -17.20
C HIS A 92 -39.85 14.90 -18.67
N ASP A 93 -39.35 14.11 -19.62
CA ASP A 93 -39.58 14.34 -21.06
C ASP A 93 -41.07 14.21 -21.42
N ALA A 94 -41.78 13.26 -20.81
CA ALA A 94 -43.23 13.12 -20.98
C ALA A 94 -44.01 14.32 -20.42
N MET A 95 -43.56 14.91 -19.30
CA MET A 95 -44.16 16.13 -18.76
C MET A 95 -43.93 17.35 -19.65
N LEU A 96 -42.74 17.48 -20.25
CA LEU A 96 -42.45 18.55 -21.22
C LEU A 96 -43.33 18.43 -22.47
N SER A 97 -43.44 17.23 -23.04
CA SER A 97 -44.28 16.99 -24.23
C SER A 97 -45.76 17.30 -23.99
N LYS A 98 -46.30 16.95 -22.81
CA LYS A 98 -47.68 17.31 -22.43
C LYS A 98 -47.90 18.83 -22.29
N LYS A 99 -46.86 19.58 -21.90
CA LYS A 99 -46.95 21.03 -21.72
C LYS A 99 -46.95 21.78 -23.05
N GLU A 100 -46.27 21.24 -24.07
CA GLU A 100 -46.31 21.76 -25.45
C GLU A 100 -47.67 21.53 -26.12
N THR A 101 -48.36 20.41 -25.86
CA THR A 101 -49.66 20.12 -26.49
C THR A 101 -50.81 21.00 -25.97
N GLN A 102 -50.66 21.64 -24.81
CA GLN A 102 -51.66 22.54 -24.25
C GLN A 102 -51.50 24.00 -24.69
N LEU A 103 -50.45 24.33 -25.46
CA LEU A 103 -50.25 25.66 -26.04
C LEU A 103 -50.68 25.68 -27.53
N VAL A 104 -51.98 26.02 -27.73
CA VAL A 104 -52.56 26.76 -28.89
C VAL A 104 -52.99 25.90 -30.11
N PRO A 105 -54.19 26.11 -30.73
CA PRO A 105 -54.67 27.38 -31.29
C PRO A 105 -55.82 28.04 -30.52
N ALA A 106 -55.54 29.23 -29.99
CA ALA A 106 -56.54 30.25 -29.74
C ALA A 106 -57.27 30.52 -31.06
N LYS A 107 -58.50 30.02 -31.15
CA LYS A 107 -59.45 30.49 -32.14
C LYS A 107 -59.62 31.99 -31.92
N SER A 108 -59.35 32.75 -32.97
CA SER A 108 -59.76 34.13 -33.15
C SER A 108 -61.24 34.28 -32.79
N PHE A 109 -61.53 34.75 -31.58
CA PHE A 109 -62.83 35.26 -31.21
C PHE A 109 -62.71 36.76 -31.10
N SER A 110 -63.39 37.41 -32.04
CA SER A 110 -63.62 38.83 -32.15
C SER A 110 -64.43 39.34 -30.97
N ASP A 111 -64.18 40.62 -30.68
CA ASP A 111 -65.08 41.59 -30.07
C ASP A 111 -65.29 41.64 -28.55
N GLN A 112 -64.80 42.78 -28.03
CA GLN A 112 -65.47 43.69 -27.11
C GLN A 112 -65.84 43.16 -25.72
N ASN A 113 -64.98 43.44 -24.74
CA ASN A 113 -65.45 44.16 -23.56
C ASN A 113 -64.31 44.85 -22.81
N LYS A 114 -64.41 46.17 -22.66
CA LYS A 114 -63.57 46.95 -21.75
C LYS A 114 -64.16 46.83 -20.35
N ASN A 115 -63.27 46.83 -19.35
CA ASN A 115 -63.52 46.88 -17.90
C ASN A 115 -63.75 45.51 -17.25
N THR A 116 -62.71 44.96 -16.62
CA THR A 116 -62.63 44.93 -15.15
C THR A 116 -61.16 44.69 -14.76
N CYS A 117 -60.65 45.54 -13.89
CA CYS A 117 -59.36 45.42 -13.22
C CYS A 117 -59.39 44.16 -12.35
N LEU A 118 -58.75 43.07 -12.80
CA LEU A 118 -58.41 41.93 -11.96
C LEU A 118 -56.98 42.15 -11.49
N ASP A 119 -56.82 42.47 -10.22
CA ASP A 119 -55.54 42.42 -9.53
C ASP A 119 -54.95 41.01 -9.71
N MET A 120 -53.94 40.93 -10.57
CA MET A 120 -53.05 39.78 -10.62
C MET A 120 -52.34 39.71 -9.28
N ILE A 121 -52.82 38.81 -8.41
CA ILE A 121 -52.05 38.28 -7.30
C ILE A 121 -50.83 37.59 -7.92
N LEU A 122 -49.74 38.34 -7.97
CA LEU A 122 -48.41 37.86 -8.24
C LEU A 122 -48.12 36.75 -7.21
N PRO A 123 -47.75 35.53 -7.61
CA PRO A 123 -47.30 34.54 -6.65
C PRO A 123 -46.12 35.13 -5.89
N GLU A 124 -46.19 35.15 -4.57
CA GLU A 124 -45.12 35.66 -3.73
C GLU A 124 -43.77 35.04 -4.16
N PRO A 125 -42.69 35.84 -4.22
CA PRO A 125 -41.38 35.31 -4.55
C PRO A 125 -41.00 34.29 -3.49
N ILE A 126 -40.80 33.04 -3.92
CA ILE A 126 -40.28 31.95 -3.10
C ILE A 126 -39.11 32.52 -2.28
N PRO A 127 -39.17 32.46 -0.94
CA PRO A 127 -38.14 33.06 -0.11
C PRO A 127 -36.80 32.45 -0.53
N ASN A 128 -35.86 33.34 -0.87
CA ASN A 128 -34.46 33.03 -1.16
C ASN A 128 -33.87 32.26 0.02
N THR A 129 -34.07 30.94 0.03
CA THR A 129 -33.22 30.02 0.75
C THR A 129 -31.88 30.13 0.04
N LYS A 130 -30.97 30.89 0.65
CA LYS A 130 -29.54 30.81 0.36
C LYS A 130 -29.20 29.33 0.38
N ARG A 131 -29.20 28.67 -0.79
CA ARG A 131 -28.66 27.32 -0.92
C ARG A 131 -27.25 27.45 -0.39
N PRO A 132 -26.91 26.79 0.73
CA PRO A 132 -25.52 26.74 1.10
C PRO A 132 -24.85 26.05 -0.08
N THR A 133 -23.90 26.75 -0.71
CA THR A 133 -22.94 26.19 -1.67
C THR A 133 -22.08 25.17 -0.91
N LYS A 134 -22.70 24.09 -0.43
CA LYS A 134 -22.02 22.93 0.10
C LYS A 134 -21.45 22.23 -1.11
N VAL A 135 -20.13 22.17 -1.15
CA VAL A 135 -19.40 21.31 -2.08
C VAL A 135 -20.09 19.92 -2.09
N PRO A 136 -20.45 19.39 -3.26
CA PRO A 136 -21.11 18.08 -3.38
C PRO A 136 -20.38 17.03 -2.55
N ALA A 137 -21.14 16.14 -1.89
CA ALA A 137 -20.55 15.10 -1.04
C ALA A 137 -19.52 14.26 -1.81
N GLU A 138 -19.73 14.07 -3.12
CA GLU A 138 -18.79 13.41 -4.03
C GLU A 138 -17.43 14.12 -4.09
N ASP A 139 -17.41 15.44 -4.25
CA ASP A 139 -16.18 16.23 -4.30
C ASP A 139 -15.44 16.21 -2.94
N LYS A 140 -16.21 16.21 -1.83
CA LYS A 140 -15.64 16.04 -0.49
C LYS A 140 -15.01 14.66 -0.32
N ILE A 141 -15.70 13.62 -0.77
CA ILE A 141 -15.18 12.24 -0.76
C ILE A 141 -13.93 12.16 -1.62
N ASN A 142 -13.93 12.70 -2.84
CA ASN A 142 -12.77 12.68 -3.73
C ASN A 142 -11.56 13.39 -3.14
N ALA A 143 -11.78 14.48 -2.41
CA ALA A 143 -10.72 15.20 -1.70
C ALA A 143 -10.07 14.42 -0.54
N THR A 144 -10.64 13.30 -0.09
CA THR A 144 -10.04 12.44 0.94
C THR A 144 -9.04 11.43 0.40
N ASP A 145 -8.88 11.31 -0.93
CA ASP A 145 -7.86 10.42 -1.50
C ASP A 145 -6.47 10.79 -0.96
N THR A 146 -5.75 9.81 -0.42
CA THR A 146 -4.44 10.02 0.25
C THR A 146 -3.43 10.70 -0.66
N ARG A 147 -3.45 10.46 -1.98
CA ARG A 147 -2.56 11.12 -2.95
C ARG A 147 -2.98 12.57 -3.20
N VAL A 148 -4.28 12.83 -3.29
CA VAL A 148 -4.83 14.20 -3.45
C VAL A 148 -4.57 15.04 -2.20
N LEU A 149 -4.75 14.44 -1.01
CA LEU A 149 -4.51 15.07 0.28
C LEU A 149 -3.03 15.45 0.44
N ASN A 150 -2.13 14.52 0.12
CA ASN A 150 -0.68 14.75 0.14
C ASN A 150 -0.25 15.86 -0.84
N ARG A 151 -0.78 15.85 -2.07
CA ARG A 151 -0.54 16.93 -3.06
C ARG A 151 -1.04 18.29 -2.57
N ARG A 152 -2.23 18.38 -1.97
CA ARG A 152 -2.79 19.64 -1.45
C ARG A 152 -1.98 20.18 -0.28
N LEU A 153 -1.55 19.30 0.63
CA LEU A 153 -0.85 19.70 1.85
C LEU A 153 0.64 19.99 1.64
N ARG A 154 1.22 19.61 0.49
CA ARG A 154 2.63 19.85 0.11
C ARG A 154 3.63 19.43 1.20
N ARG A 155 3.30 18.38 1.97
CA ARG A 155 4.12 17.87 3.08
C ARG A 155 4.34 16.38 2.90
N VAL A 156 5.52 15.89 3.29
CA VAL A 156 5.81 14.46 3.37
C VAL A 156 5.20 13.94 4.67
N PHE A 157 3.89 13.69 4.66
CA PHE A 157 3.26 12.94 5.73
C PHE A 157 3.57 11.46 5.59
N ASP A 158 3.70 10.77 6.72
CA ASP A 158 3.66 9.30 6.74
C ASP A 158 2.27 8.85 6.23
N MET A 159 2.23 7.76 5.47
CA MET A 159 0.97 7.20 4.97
C MET A 159 0.02 6.79 6.10
N SER A 160 0.54 6.48 7.28
CA SER A 160 -0.29 6.25 8.47
C SER A 160 -1.05 7.51 8.90
N GLU A 161 -0.36 8.66 8.98
CA GLU A 161 -0.97 9.94 9.33
C GLU A 161 -1.96 10.44 8.27
N LEU A 162 -1.64 10.22 6.98
CA LEU A 162 -2.56 10.54 5.88
C LEU A 162 -3.83 9.68 5.92
N SER A 163 -3.68 8.40 6.26
CA SER A 163 -4.82 7.48 6.44
C SER A 163 -5.72 7.95 7.57
N ASP A 164 -5.16 8.28 8.73
CA ASP A 164 -5.92 8.76 9.88
C ASP A 164 -6.65 10.08 9.59
N LEU A 165 -5.96 11.03 8.93
CA LEU A 165 -6.58 12.29 8.53
C LEU A 165 -7.71 12.08 7.50
N SER A 166 -7.48 11.24 6.48
CA SER A 166 -8.50 10.90 5.49
C SER A 166 -9.72 10.23 6.14
N ASN A 167 -9.48 9.28 7.03
CA ASN A 167 -10.54 8.56 7.75
C ASN A 167 -11.33 9.47 8.70
N SER A 168 -10.67 10.45 9.33
CA SER A 168 -11.34 11.48 10.14
C SER A 168 -12.30 12.33 9.31
N ILE A 169 -11.88 12.77 8.11
CA ILE A 169 -12.72 13.52 7.18
C ILE A 169 -13.88 12.64 6.68
N LEU A 170 -13.61 11.38 6.31
CA LEU A 170 -14.65 10.43 5.90
C LEU A 170 -15.67 10.15 7.01
N SER A 171 -15.24 10.05 8.27
CA SER A 171 -16.13 9.89 9.42
C SER A 171 -17.07 11.09 9.56
N THR A 172 -16.56 12.31 9.33
CA THR A 172 -17.37 13.53 9.34
C THR A 172 -18.40 13.51 8.20
N ILE A 173 -17.98 13.09 7.00
CA ILE A 173 -18.88 12.96 5.84
C ILE A 173 -19.99 11.93 6.14
N LEU A 174 -19.68 10.81 6.77
CA LEU A 174 -20.68 9.79 7.13
C LEU A 174 -21.74 10.33 8.09
N VAL A 175 -21.35 11.18 9.05
CA VAL A 175 -22.29 11.88 9.95
C VAL A 175 -23.13 12.91 9.21
N GLU A 176 -22.57 13.62 8.22
CA GLU A 176 -23.37 14.50 7.35
C GLU A 176 -24.37 13.69 6.50
N LEU A 177 -23.95 12.54 5.98
CA LEU A 177 -24.76 11.65 5.15
C LEU A 177 -25.92 11.03 5.93
N SER A 178 -25.74 10.68 7.21
CA SER A 178 -26.84 10.16 8.04
C SER A 178 -27.99 11.17 8.19
N ASN A 179 -27.67 12.46 8.11
CA ASN A 179 -28.61 13.56 8.15
C ASN A 179 -28.95 14.11 6.74
N TYR A 180 -28.59 13.41 5.67
CA TYR A 180 -28.80 13.91 4.31
C TYR A 180 -30.29 14.00 3.95
N ARG A 181 -31.07 13.01 4.38
CA ARG A 181 -32.52 12.93 4.11
C ARG A 181 -33.28 14.13 4.66
N THR A 182 -32.93 14.63 5.85
CA THR A 182 -33.64 15.74 6.51
C THR A 182 -33.49 17.08 5.78
N GLN A 183 -32.52 17.19 4.87
CA GLN A 183 -32.36 18.38 4.02
C GLN A 183 -33.49 18.55 2.99
N PHE A 184 -34.29 17.50 2.80
CA PHE A 184 -35.38 17.47 1.82
C PHE A 184 -36.75 17.34 2.48
N ASP A 185 -36.88 17.60 3.78
CA ASP A 185 -38.17 17.50 4.49
C ASP A 185 -39.25 18.43 3.91
N TRP A 186 -38.87 19.48 3.18
CA TRP A 186 -39.77 20.37 2.45
C TRP A 186 -40.37 19.78 1.16
N VAL A 187 -39.82 18.66 0.67
CA VAL A 187 -40.33 17.96 -0.51
C VAL A 187 -41.46 17.03 -0.06
N HIS A 188 -42.69 17.42 -0.35
CA HIS A 188 -43.88 16.60 -0.14
C HIS A 188 -44.36 15.99 -1.48
N ASP A 189 -45.15 14.92 -1.43
CA ASP A 189 -45.92 14.37 -2.56
C ASP A 189 -45.16 13.80 -3.77
N THR A 190 -43.88 13.42 -3.62
CA THR A 190 -43.10 12.75 -4.69
C THR A 190 -42.74 11.30 -4.31
N PRO A 191 -43.48 10.29 -4.82
CA PRO A 191 -43.31 8.91 -4.38
C PRO A 191 -41.94 8.31 -4.73
N TYR A 192 -41.27 8.82 -5.78
CA TYR A 192 -39.97 8.31 -6.25
C TYR A 192 -38.75 9.08 -5.71
N PHE A 193 -38.94 10.26 -5.13
CA PHE A 193 -37.85 11.12 -4.70
C PHE A 193 -37.13 10.57 -3.46
N TYR A 194 -37.87 10.19 -2.41
CA TYR A 194 -37.27 9.65 -1.19
C TYR A 194 -36.53 8.31 -1.41
N PRO A 195 -37.05 7.35 -2.22
CA PRO A 195 -36.30 6.16 -2.62
C PRO A 195 -34.98 6.49 -3.34
N LEU A 196 -34.97 7.51 -4.21
CA LEU A 196 -33.76 7.97 -4.89
C LEU A 196 -32.76 8.56 -3.89
N VAL A 197 -33.20 9.46 -3.00
CA VAL A 197 -32.35 10.07 -1.97
C VAL A 197 -31.75 9.00 -1.05
N ALA A 198 -32.55 8.00 -0.65
CA ALA A 198 -32.08 6.88 0.16
C ALA A 198 -31.02 6.05 -0.58
N SER A 199 -31.23 5.78 -1.88
CA SER A 199 -30.25 5.07 -2.71
C SER A 199 -28.93 5.85 -2.82
N ILE A 200 -28.99 7.15 -3.08
CA ILE A 200 -27.80 8.02 -3.14
C ILE A 200 -27.07 8.04 -1.79
N GLN A 201 -27.81 8.19 -0.68
CA GLN A 201 -27.23 8.18 0.66
C GLN A 201 -26.53 6.85 0.97
N GLN A 202 -27.15 5.72 0.61
CA GLN A 202 -26.56 4.39 0.77
C GLN A 202 -25.28 4.26 -0.07
N LEU A 203 -25.32 4.66 -1.33
CA LEU A 203 -24.19 4.55 -2.26
C LEU A 203 -22.99 5.39 -1.78
N LEU A 204 -23.21 6.63 -1.34
CA LEU A 204 -22.17 7.49 -0.78
C LEU A 204 -21.61 6.96 0.56
N THR A 205 -22.45 6.33 1.37
CA THR A 205 -22.04 5.66 2.61
C THR A 205 -21.13 4.47 2.29
N GLU A 206 -21.51 3.63 1.34
CA GLU A 206 -20.72 2.47 0.91
C GLU A 206 -19.38 2.91 0.31
N ILE A 207 -19.34 3.92 -0.57
CA ILE A 207 -18.10 4.49 -1.10
C ILE A 207 -17.19 5.00 0.02
N SER A 208 -17.74 5.75 0.97
CA SER A 208 -16.97 6.32 2.08
C SER A 208 -16.36 5.22 2.96
N THR A 209 -17.13 4.20 3.31
CA THR A 209 -16.63 3.07 4.11
C THR A 209 -15.59 2.24 3.36
N MET A 210 -15.74 2.04 2.04
CA MET A 210 -14.72 1.37 1.23
C MET A 210 -13.43 2.18 1.16
N ARG A 211 -13.49 3.50 1.01
CA ARG A 211 -12.31 4.37 1.07
C ARG A 211 -11.60 4.27 2.42
N MET A 212 -12.34 4.26 3.53
CA MET A 212 -11.73 4.06 4.86
C MET A 212 -10.96 2.74 4.91
N THR A 213 -11.55 1.65 4.44
CA THR A 213 -10.85 0.35 4.41
C THR A 213 -9.63 0.35 3.48
N LEU A 214 -9.69 1.07 2.35
CA LEU A 214 -8.56 1.19 1.43
C LEU A 214 -7.40 1.95 2.09
N ASN A 215 -7.70 3.05 2.78
CA ASN A 215 -6.71 3.84 3.51
C ASN A 215 -6.02 2.98 4.58
N ASP A 216 -6.78 2.22 5.37
CA ASP A 216 -6.24 1.34 6.40
C ASP A 216 -5.30 0.28 5.81
N LEU A 217 -5.70 -0.34 4.69
CA LEU A 217 -4.87 -1.32 3.98
C LEU A 217 -3.60 -0.70 3.40
N GLN A 218 -3.68 0.53 2.87
CA GLN A 218 -2.50 1.26 2.38
C GLN A 218 -1.52 1.56 3.52
N ALA A 219 -2.03 2.04 4.66
CA ALA A 219 -1.21 2.33 5.83
C ALA A 219 -0.56 1.06 6.41
N ASP A 220 -1.29 -0.06 6.47
CA ASP A 220 -0.74 -1.34 6.94
C ASP A 220 0.33 -1.90 5.99
N TYR A 221 0.10 -1.81 4.67
CA TYR A 221 1.07 -2.20 3.66
C TYR A 221 2.39 -1.43 3.80
N VAL A 222 2.33 -0.10 3.97
CA VAL A 222 3.51 0.74 4.16
C VAL A 222 4.24 0.38 5.44
N ARG A 223 3.53 0.26 6.56
CA ARG A 223 4.10 -0.18 7.85
C ARG A 223 4.80 -1.55 7.73
N ARG A 224 4.24 -2.47 6.94
CA ARG A 224 4.85 -3.78 6.70
C ARG A 224 6.14 -3.68 5.89
N ILE A 225 6.15 -2.87 4.83
CA ILE A 225 7.38 -2.61 4.08
C ILE A 225 8.46 -2.04 4.98
N GLU A 226 8.13 -1.05 5.81
CA GLU A 226 9.08 -0.42 6.73
C GLU A 226 9.66 -1.41 7.73
N ARG A 227 8.84 -2.32 8.27
CA ARG A 227 9.33 -3.41 9.14
C ARG A 227 10.28 -4.36 8.41
N LEU A 228 9.96 -4.72 7.17
CA LEU A 228 10.80 -5.61 6.35
C LEU A 228 12.13 -4.96 5.97
N THR A 229 12.11 -3.69 5.55
CA THR A 229 13.33 -2.94 5.21
C THR A 229 14.20 -2.73 6.45
N THR A 230 13.60 -2.36 7.59
CA THR A 230 14.33 -2.23 8.86
C THR A 230 14.97 -3.55 9.26
N SER A 231 14.21 -4.66 9.20
CA SER A 231 14.72 -6.00 9.51
C SER A 231 15.85 -6.44 8.57
N HIS A 232 15.72 -6.17 7.27
CA HIS A 232 16.76 -6.46 6.29
C HIS A 232 18.02 -5.63 6.54
N THR A 233 17.88 -4.34 6.86
CA THR A 233 19.02 -3.46 7.16
C THR A 233 19.76 -3.93 8.40
N VAL A 234 19.02 -4.33 9.45
CA VAL A 234 19.58 -4.94 10.67
C VAL A 234 20.34 -6.21 10.33
N TYR A 235 19.73 -7.15 9.59
CA TYR A 235 20.39 -8.39 9.17
C TYR A 235 21.69 -8.12 8.38
N THR A 236 21.64 -7.22 7.41
CA THR A 236 22.80 -6.85 6.58
C THR A 236 23.93 -6.27 7.44
N SER A 237 23.58 -5.42 8.41
CA SER A 237 24.54 -4.85 9.37
C SER A 237 25.16 -5.91 10.29
N MET A 238 24.37 -6.90 10.73
CA MET A 238 24.87 -8.02 11.54
C MET A 238 25.83 -8.91 10.75
N VAL A 239 25.50 -9.25 9.50
CA VAL A 239 26.37 -10.05 8.61
C VAL A 239 27.66 -9.29 8.30
N ALA A 240 27.58 -7.99 8.02
CA ALA A 240 28.75 -7.15 7.79
C ALA A 240 29.67 -7.13 9.04
N ASN A 241 29.11 -6.96 10.24
CA ASN A 241 29.86 -6.97 11.48
C ASN A 241 30.49 -8.33 11.80
N TYR A 242 29.78 -9.43 11.53
CA TYR A 242 30.31 -10.79 11.67
C TYR A 242 31.51 -11.01 10.73
N ASN A 243 31.38 -10.63 9.46
CA ASN A 243 32.45 -10.72 8.47
C ASN A 243 33.66 -9.86 8.80
N ILE A 244 33.48 -8.70 9.46
CA ILE A 244 34.59 -7.87 9.95
C ILE A 244 35.28 -8.55 11.13
N LYS A 245 34.53 -9.07 12.11
CA LYS A 245 35.10 -9.73 13.30
C LYS A 245 35.80 -11.06 12.99
N HIS A 246 35.42 -11.73 11.91
CA HIS A 246 35.98 -13.04 11.54
C HIS A 246 36.74 -13.01 10.22
N ARG A 247 37.09 -11.81 9.76
CA ARG A 247 38.08 -11.66 8.69
C ARG A 247 39.42 -12.15 9.24
N ILE A 248 39.82 -13.36 8.82
CA ILE A 248 41.22 -13.77 8.88
C ILE A 248 42.01 -12.65 8.20
N PRO A 249 43.01 -12.04 8.86
CA PRO A 249 43.87 -11.08 8.20
C PRO A 249 44.37 -11.75 6.93
N LYS A 250 43.97 -11.22 5.77
CA LYS A 250 44.64 -11.61 4.54
C LYS A 250 46.06 -11.15 4.74
N GLU A 251 46.96 -12.07 5.09
CA GLU A 251 48.38 -11.85 4.95
C GLU A 251 48.55 -11.47 3.49
N PHE A 252 48.71 -10.17 3.25
CA PHE A 252 49.06 -9.71 1.93
C PHE A 252 50.37 -10.40 1.62
N PRO A 253 50.46 -11.19 0.53
CA PRO A 253 51.73 -11.80 0.16
C PRO A 253 52.75 -10.66 0.12
N PRO A 254 53.91 -10.82 0.76
CA PRO A 254 54.90 -9.76 0.88
C PRO A 254 55.11 -9.18 -0.50
N ARG A 255 54.88 -7.87 -0.65
CA ARG A 255 55.11 -7.15 -1.90
C ARG A 255 56.48 -7.59 -2.41
N ILE A 256 56.49 -8.39 -3.47
CA ILE A 256 57.72 -8.70 -4.20
C ILE A 256 58.23 -7.32 -4.62
N ARG A 257 59.25 -6.82 -3.92
CA ARG A 257 59.95 -5.61 -4.31
C ARG A 257 60.45 -5.91 -5.71
N LYS A 258 59.81 -5.32 -6.72
CA LYS A 258 60.33 -5.30 -8.09
C LYS A 258 61.76 -4.80 -7.95
N ARG A 259 62.73 -5.68 -8.18
CA ARG A 259 64.13 -5.29 -8.25
C ARG A 259 64.20 -4.15 -9.25
N SER A 260 64.72 -3.02 -8.78
CA SER A 260 65.15 -1.90 -9.61
C SER A 260 65.90 -2.48 -10.81
N VAL A 261 65.41 -2.18 -12.01
CA VAL A 261 66.08 -2.53 -13.27
C VAL A 261 67.27 -1.58 -13.42
N GLU A 262 68.32 -1.82 -12.66
CA GLU A 262 69.68 -1.39 -12.99
C GLU A 262 70.18 -2.29 -14.11
N ASN A 263 69.73 -2.02 -15.34
CA ASN A 263 70.37 -2.53 -16.57
C ASN A 263 69.86 -1.82 -17.84
N LYS A 264 69.52 -0.52 -17.75
CA LYS A 264 69.26 0.30 -18.95
C LYS A 264 70.54 0.69 -19.70
N ALA A 265 71.70 0.64 -19.06
CA ALA A 265 72.98 0.95 -19.70
C ALA A 265 73.44 -0.16 -20.67
N SER A 266 73.22 -1.43 -20.34
CA SER A 266 73.64 -2.57 -21.19
C SER A 266 72.82 -2.69 -22.48
N PHE A 267 71.51 -2.36 -22.45
CA PHE A 267 70.66 -2.46 -23.63
C PHE A 267 70.96 -1.39 -24.70
N MET A 268 71.26 -0.16 -24.27
CA MET A 268 71.62 0.92 -25.22
C MET A 268 73.02 0.72 -25.83
N GLN A 269 73.94 0.05 -25.12
CA GLN A 269 75.27 -0.27 -25.64
C GLN A 269 75.24 -1.34 -26.74
N GLY A 270 74.31 -2.31 -26.66
CA GLY A 270 74.10 -3.31 -27.72
C GLY A 270 73.40 -2.77 -28.97
N LEU A 271 72.59 -1.72 -28.84
CA LEU A 271 71.91 -1.07 -29.97
C LEU A 271 72.86 -0.19 -30.79
N MET A 272 73.83 0.47 -30.16
CA MET A 272 74.81 1.30 -30.88
C MET A 272 75.84 0.49 -31.68
N SER A 273 76.10 -0.76 -31.33
CA SER A 273 76.96 -1.65 -32.13
C SER A 273 76.28 -2.18 -33.41
N PHE A 274 74.95 -2.07 -33.51
CA PHE A 274 74.19 -2.57 -34.66
C PHE A 274 74.06 -1.58 -35.83
N PHE A 275 74.40 -0.30 -35.62
CA PHE A 275 74.29 0.76 -36.64
C PHE A 275 75.64 1.27 -37.17
N ASN A 276 76.75 0.60 -36.85
CA ASN A 276 78.09 0.88 -37.39
C ASN A 276 78.55 -0.25 -38.35
N VAL A 277 77.77 -0.51 -39.39
CA VAL A 277 78.18 -1.27 -40.59
C VAL A 277 77.77 -0.48 -41.82
#